data_AF-A0A947B6C7-F1
#
_entry.id   AF-A0A947B6C7-F1
#
_cell.length_a   1.000
_cell.length_b   1.000
_cell.length_c   1.000
_cell.angle_alpha   90.00
_cell.angle_beta   90.00
_cell.angle_gamma   90.00
#
_symmetry.space_group_name_H-M   'P 1'
#
loop_
_entity.id
_entity.type
_entity.pdbx_description
1 polymer ?
#
loop_
_entity_poly.entity_id
_entity_poly.type
_entity_poly.pdbx_seq_one_letter_code
_entity_poly.pdbx_strand_id
1 'polypeptide(L)' 'MVQYDFEWDTEKARGNRRKHHVSFEQGSTVFQDPRAASLYDQKHSETEDRWVTLGISSNSGL' A
#
# COMPACT_ATOMS: atom_id res chain seq x y z
N MET A 1 -18.66 -8.38 0.38
CA MET A 1 -17.18 -8.41 0.47
C MET A 1 -16.68 -7.34 -0.47
N VAL A 2 -15.76 -6.48 -0.03
CA VAL A 2 -15.18 -5.45 -0.90
C VAL A 2 -14.09 -6.11 -1.74
N GLN A 3 -14.17 -5.94 -3.05
CA GLN A 3 -13.11 -6.33 -3.98
C GLN A 3 -12.30 -5.08 -4.29
N TYR A 4 -10.98 -5.14 -4.07
CA TYR A 4 -10.06 -4.06 -4.40
C TYR A 4 -9.33 -4.40 -5.69
N ASP A 5 -9.28 -3.43 -6.60
CA ASP A 5 -8.46 -3.48 -7.80
C ASP A 5 -7.27 -2.52 -7.61
N PHE A 6 -6.06 -3.06 -7.70
CA PHE A 6 -4.82 -2.30 -7.54
C PHE A 6 -4.03 -2.29 -8.84
N GLU A 7 -3.41 -1.16 -9.15
CA GLU A 7 -2.49 -1.02 -10.26
C GLU A 7 -1.20 -0.32 -9.82
N TRP A 8 -0.11 -0.60 -10.53
CA TRP A 8 1.17 0.07 -10.35
C TRP A 8 2.03 -0.08 -11.60
N ASP A 9 2.95 0.86 -11.76
CA ASP A 9 4.02 0.74 -12.74
C ASP A 9 4.97 -0.43 -12.38
N THR A 10 5.36 -1.21 -13.40
CA THR A 10 6.17 -2.43 -13.20
C THR A 10 7.59 -2.11 -12.76
N GLU A 11 8.19 -1.03 -13.28
CA GLU A 11 9.56 -0.64 -12.92
C GLU A 11 9.60 -0.09 -11.49
N LYS A 12 8.56 0.65 -11.08
CA LYS A 12 8.38 1.08 -9.69
C LYS A 12 8.22 -0.11 -8.75
N ALA A 13 7.45 -1.13 -9.12
CA ALA A 13 7.29 -2.34 -8.30
C ALA A 13 8.63 -3.08 -8.12
N ARG A 14 9.41 -3.25 -9.20
CA ARG A 14 10.76 -3.84 -9.16
C ARG A 14 11.69 -3.03 -8.26
N GLY A 15 11.68 -1.70 -8.41
CA GLY A 15 12.46 -0.78 -7.58
C GLY A 15 12.09 -0.84 -6.10
N ASN A 16 10.78 -0.88 -5.79
CA ASN A 16 10.27 -0.99 -4.43
C ASN A 16 10.73 -2.28 -3.77
N ARG A 17 10.58 -3.42 -4.45
CA ARG A 17 11.01 -4.72 -3.93
C ARG A 17 12.51 -4.76 -3.64
N ARG A 18 13.34 -4.18 -4.52
CA ARG A 18 14.79 -4.09 -4.31
C ARG A 18 15.16 -3.18 -3.12
N LYS A 19 14.48 -2.04 -2.98
CA LYS A 19 14.81 -1.03 -1.96
C LYS A 19 14.27 -1.39 -0.57
N HIS A 20 13.07 -1.95 -0.51
CA HIS A 20 12.30 -2.11 0.72
C HIS A 20 12.05 -3.58 1.09
N HIS A 21 12.42 -4.54 0.23
CA HIS A 21 12.22 -5.97 0.44
C HIS A 21 10.75 -6.39 0.60
N VAL A 22 9.82 -5.53 0.20
CA VAL A 22 8.37 -5.76 0.20
C VAL A 22 7.81 -5.51 -1.21
N SER A 23 6.90 -6.37 -1.66
CA SER A 23 6.20 -6.19 -2.95
C SER A 23 4.92 -5.37 -2.77
N PHE A 24 4.41 -4.78 -3.85
CA PHE A 24 3.13 -4.05 -3.78
C PHE A 24 1.94 -4.99 -3.62
N GLU A 25 2.01 -6.22 -4.14
CA GLU A 25 1.03 -7.26 -3.87
C GLU A 25 0.93 -7.53 -2.38
N GLN A 26 2.06 -7.72 -1.69
CA GLN A 26 2.06 -7.88 -0.23
C GLN A 26 1.56 -6.60 0.47
N GLY A 27 2.06 -5.43 0.08
CA GLY A 27 1.65 -4.15 0.65
C GLY A 27 0.14 -3.90 0.52
N SER A 28 -0.47 -4.29 -0.59
CA SER A 28 -1.91 -4.12 -0.85
C SER A 28 -2.80 -4.92 0.11
N THR A 29 -2.27 -5.96 0.74
CA THR A 29 -3.05 -6.76 1.70
C THR A 29 -3.39 -6.01 2.99
N VAL A 30 -2.71 -4.88 3.28
CA VAL A 30 -3.08 -4.04 4.43
C VAL A 30 -4.51 -3.48 4.30
N PHE A 31 -5.05 -3.33 3.09
CA PHE A 31 -6.43 -2.89 2.89
C PHE A 31 -7.48 -3.94 3.28
N GLN A 32 -7.05 -5.18 3.56
CA GLN A 32 -7.88 -6.24 4.10
C GLN A 32 -7.86 -6.27 5.64
N ASP A 33 -6.95 -5.55 6.30
CA ASP A 33 -6.92 -5.45 7.75
C ASP A 33 -8.11 -4.60 8.24
N PRO A 34 -9.05 -5.15 9.04
CA PRO A 34 -10.18 -4.40 9.57
C PRO A 34 -9.78 -3.23 10.49
N ARG A 35 -8.52 -3.19 10.94
CA ARG A 35 -7.95 -2.12 11.77
C ARG A 35 -7.01 -1.20 11.00
N ALA A 36 -6.93 -1.34 9.67
CA ALA A 36 -6.13 -0.43 8.86
C ALA A 36 -6.62 1.02 9.03
N ALA A 37 -5.66 1.94 9.13
CA ALA A 37 -5.92 3.37 9.20
C ALA A 37 -5.30 4.06 7.98
N SER A 38 -6.10 4.87 7.29
CA SER A 38 -5.66 5.70 6.18
C SER A 38 -5.71 7.17 6.56
N LEU A 39 -4.61 7.88 6.30
CA LEU A 39 -4.49 9.31 6.54
C LEU A 39 -4.21 10.02 5.21
N TYR A 40 -4.92 11.10 4.96
CA TYR A 40 -4.68 11.96 3.82
C TYR A 40 -3.36 12.72 4.00
N ASP A 41 -2.46 12.62 3.02
CA ASP A 41 -1.15 13.24 3.07
C ASP A 41 -1.20 14.64 2.45
N GLN A 42 -1.69 15.62 3.24
CA GLN A 42 -1.83 17.01 2.81
C GLN A 42 -0.54 17.59 2.22
N LYS A 43 0.62 17.17 2.73
CA LYS A 43 1.93 17.71 2.33
C LYS A 43 2.31 17.31 0.90
N HIS A 44 1.86 16.16 0.42
CA HIS A 44 2.25 15.64 -0.89
C HIS A 44 1.11 15.60 -1.91
N SER A 45 -0.04 16.19 -1.57
CA SER A 45 -1.26 16.12 -2.38
C SER A 45 -1.60 17.40 -3.16
N GLU A 46 -0.58 18.15 -3.58
CA GLU A 46 -0.79 19.40 -4.34
C GLU A 46 -1.27 19.13 -5.78
N THR A 47 -0.79 18.06 -6.41
CA THR A 47 -1.07 17.73 -7.82
C THR A 47 -1.97 16.53 -8.02
N GLU A 48 -2.07 15.67 -7.00
CA GLU A 48 -2.88 14.45 -6.99
C GLU A 48 -3.18 14.06 -5.54
N ASP A 49 -4.26 13.34 -5.29
CA ASP A 49 -4.59 12.88 -3.93
C ASP A 49 -3.63 11.76 -3.50
N ARG A 50 -2.99 11.94 -2.35
CA ARG A 50 -2.11 10.93 -1.75
C ARG A 50 -2.57 10.55 -0.35
N TRP A 51 -2.51 9.25 -0.08
CA TRP A 51 -2.90 8.66 1.19
C TRP A 51 -1.80 7.75 1.71
N VAL A 52 -1.64 7.73 3.03
CA VAL A 52 -0.78 6.78 3.74
C VAL A 52 -1.69 5.81 4.50
N THR A 53 -1.58 4.53 4.20
CA THR A 53 -2.30 3.47 4.91
C THR A 53 -1.33 2.67 5.78
N LEU A 54 -1.67 2.50 7.06
CA LEU A 54 -0.98 1.63 8.00
C LEU A 54 -1.91 0.51 8.43
N GLY A 55 -1.42 -0.72 8.39
CA GLY A 55 -2.15 -1.92 8.79
C GLY A 55 -1.25 -3.16 8.77
N ILE A 56 -1.80 -4.31 9.15
CA ILE A 56 -1.11 -5.59 9.12
C ILE A 56 -1.33 -6.27 7.77
N SER A 57 -0.24 -6.66 7.11
CA SER A 57 -0.30 -7.40 5.84
C SER A 57 -0.70 -8.86 6.09
N SER A 58 -1.35 -9.52 5.13
CA SER A 58 -1.86 -10.89 5.30
C SER A 58 -0.77 -11.94 5.59
N ASN A 59 0.47 -11.65 5.19
CA ASN A 59 1.64 -12.52 5.38
C ASN A 59 2.56 -12.06 6.53
N SER A 60 2.11 -11.09 7.32
CA SER A 60 2.77 -10.70 8.57
C SER A 60 2.38 -11.69 9.68
N GLY A 61 2.89 -12.92 9.60
CA GLY A 61 2.95 -13.77 10.78
C GLY A 61 3.93 -13.17 11.79
N LEU A 62 3.52 -13.07 13.05
CA LEU A 62 4.46 -13.34 14.14
C LEU A 62 4.83 -14.82 14.07
#